data_AF-A0A1W6ALN0-F1
#
_entry.id   AF-A0A1W6ALN0-F1
#
_cell.length_a   1.000
_cell.length_b   1.000
_cell.length_c   1.000
_cell.angle_alpha   90.00
_cell.angle_beta   90.00
_cell.angle_gamma   90.00
#
_symmetry.space_group_name_H-M   'P 1'
#
loop_
_entity.id
_entity.type
_entity.pdbx_description
1 polymer ?
#
loop_
_entity_poly.entity_id
_entity_poly.type
_entity_poly.pdbx_seq_one_letter_code
_entity_poly.pdbx_strand_id
1 'polypeptide(L)'
;FGHAGASADADAETAVYKNQAMAEAGFYVPSSFNDLPSKIAEVYGKLKAEGIIGEIVEPTLRTVPKVRRSKEFICTISDDRGDEATYAGFPISSVATPDTGKGIGDVISLLWFKKQYPKWATEFIETVIKTVADHGPAVSGAHNAKVTARAGKSVVESLVTGLLTIGPRFGGA
;
A
#
# COMPACT_ATOMS: atom_id res chain seq x y z
N PHE A 1 7.83 36.45 -20.80
CA PHE A 1 8.24 35.13 -20.28
C PHE A 1 7.03 34.42 -19.66
N GLY A 2 7.10 33.10 -19.42
CA GLY A 2 5.98 32.31 -18.89
C GLY A 2 5.93 32.17 -17.36
N HIS A 3 7.03 32.47 -16.65
CA HIS A 3 7.05 32.53 -15.19
C HIS A 3 6.57 33.90 -14.72
N ALA A 4 5.69 33.93 -13.72
CA ALA A 4 5.07 35.17 -13.21
C ALA A 4 6.09 36.24 -12.77
N GLY A 5 7.26 35.81 -12.26
CA GLY A 5 8.35 36.70 -11.83
C GLY A 5 9.43 36.96 -12.88
N ALA A 6 9.26 36.53 -14.12
CA ALA A 6 10.23 36.79 -15.19
C ALA A 6 9.90 38.12 -15.92
N SER A 7 9.84 39.20 -15.13
CA SER A 7 9.79 40.60 -15.54
C SER A 7 11.01 41.32 -14.96
N ALA A 8 11.41 42.45 -15.55
CA ALA A 8 12.45 43.31 -15.00
C ALA A 8 11.91 44.74 -14.91
N ASP A 9 11.71 45.21 -13.68
CA ASP A 9 11.15 46.53 -13.37
C ASP A 9 12.26 47.59 -13.19
N ALA A 10 13.51 47.15 -12.97
CA ALA A 10 14.71 47.98 -12.91
C ALA A 10 15.88 47.37 -13.71
N ASP A 11 16.88 48.17 -14.08
CA ASP A 11 18.05 47.71 -14.85
C ASP A 11 18.83 46.59 -14.14
N ALA A 12 18.92 46.68 -12.80
CA ALA A 12 19.53 45.64 -11.96
C ALA A 12 18.80 44.28 -12.03
N GLU A 13 17.55 44.25 -12.49
CA GLU A 13 16.77 43.03 -12.62
C GLU A 13 16.97 42.34 -13.98
N THR A 14 17.60 43.02 -14.95
CA THR A 14 17.86 42.47 -16.28
C THR A 14 18.88 41.32 -16.22
N ALA A 15 18.74 40.36 -17.13
CA ALA A 15 19.67 39.24 -17.23
C ALA A 15 21.10 39.69 -17.58
N VAL A 16 21.24 40.75 -18.39
CA VAL A 16 22.54 41.28 -18.81
C VAL A 16 23.29 41.87 -17.61
N TYR A 17 22.64 42.73 -16.83
CA TYR A 17 23.23 43.32 -15.63
C TYR A 17 23.66 42.24 -14.64
N LYS A 18 22.78 41.26 -14.37
CA LYS A 18 23.08 40.15 -13.46
C LYS A 18 24.27 39.31 -13.92
N ASN A 19 24.34 38.99 -15.21
CA ASN A 19 25.47 38.21 -15.76
C ASN A 19 26.80 38.97 -15.62
N GLN A 20 26.79 40.27 -15.87
CA GLN A 20 27.98 41.11 -15.69
C GLN A 20 28.40 41.19 -14.22
N ALA A 21 27.47 41.50 -13.32
CA ALA A 21 27.75 41.59 -11.88
C ALA A 21 28.27 40.26 -11.31
N MET A 22 27.73 39.12 -11.76
CA MET A 22 28.24 37.80 -11.37
C MET A 22 29.66 37.55 -11.88
N ALA A 23 29.96 37.93 -13.13
CA ALA A 23 31.30 37.79 -13.68
C ALA A 23 32.33 38.64 -12.91
N GLU A 24 31.99 39.88 -12.58
CA GLU A 24 32.82 40.80 -11.78
C GLU A 24 33.05 40.27 -10.35
N ALA A 25 32.07 39.56 -9.78
CA ALA A 25 32.20 38.91 -8.48
C ALA A 25 33.01 37.58 -8.51
N GLY A 26 33.55 37.19 -9.67
CA GLY A 26 34.40 36.01 -9.82
C GLY A 26 33.66 34.71 -10.16
N PHE A 27 32.40 34.78 -10.58
CA PHE A 27 31.66 33.60 -11.04
C PHE A 27 32.10 33.21 -12.45
N TYR A 28 32.04 31.92 -12.77
CA TYR A 28 32.27 31.41 -14.11
C TYR A 28 31.01 31.60 -14.98
N VAL A 29 30.85 32.79 -15.56
CA VAL A 29 29.69 33.15 -16.39
C VAL A 29 29.97 32.86 -17.87
N PRO A 30 29.12 32.09 -18.58
CA PRO A 30 29.26 31.87 -20.02
C PRO A 30 28.78 33.07 -20.85
N SER A 31 29.24 33.17 -22.10
CA SER A 31 28.81 34.19 -23.06
C SER A 31 27.35 34.05 -23.48
N SER A 32 26.83 32.82 -23.51
CA SER A 32 25.44 32.51 -23.82
C SER A 32 25.00 31.22 -23.15
N PHE A 33 23.70 30.91 -23.19
CA PHE A 33 23.19 29.64 -22.68
C PHE A 33 23.77 28.42 -23.41
N ASN A 34 24.08 28.54 -24.71
CA ASN A 34 24.66 27.45 -25.49
C ASN A 34 26.09 27.11 -25.04
N ASP A 35 26.79 28.06 -24.41
CA ASP A 35 28.15 27.89 -23.93
C ASP A 35 28.19 27.35 -22.49
N LEU A 36 27.04 27.24 -21.81
CA LEU A 36 26.93 26.76 -20.44
C LEU A 36 27.50 25.33 -20.26
N PRO A 37 27.24 24.34 -21.14
CA PRO A 37 27.84 23.01 -21.02
C PRO A 37 29.36 23.05 -21.08
N SER A 38 29.92 23.86 -21.99
CA SER A 38 31.36 24.03 -22.14
C SER A 38 31.99 24.67 -20.90
N LYS A 39 31.32 25.67 -20.32
CA LYS A 39 31.78 26.33 -19.09
C LYS A 39 31.76 25.41 -17.87
N ILE A 40 30.72 24.57 -17.76
CA ILE A 40 30.65 23.53 -16.72
C ILE A 40 31.78 22.51 -16.90
N ALA A 41 32.03 22.05 -18.13
CA ALA A 41 33.10 21.11 -18.43
C ALA A 41 34.50 21.68 -18.12
N GLU A 42 34.74 22.96 -18.43
CA GLU A 42 35.97 23.69 -18.10
C GLU A 42 36.24 23.70 -16.59
N VAL A 43 35.25 24.13 -15.79
CA VAL A 43 35.37 24.20 -14.33
C VAL A 43 35.52 22.81 -13.72
N TYR A 44 34.74 21.83 -14.17
CA TYR A 44 34.87 20.43 -13.73
C TYR A 44 36.28 19.89 -14.01
N GLY A 45 36.80 20.11 -15.23
CA GLY A 45 38.14 19.69 -15.63
C GLY A 45 39.24 20.31 -14.78
N LYS A 46 39.13 21.62 -14.49
CA LYS A 46 40.04 22.33 -13.58
C LYS A 46 40.04 21.74 -12.17
N LEU A 47 38.86 21.55 -11.57
CA LEU A 47 38.73 20.99 -10.23
C LEU A 47 39.19 19.53 -10.15
N LYS A 48 39.03 18.76 -11.23
CA LYS A 48 39.56 17.39 -11.34
C LYS A 48 41.09 17.38 -11.43
N ALA A 49 41.68 18.30 -12.20
CA ALA A 49 43.14 18.44 -12.31
C ALA A 49 43.80 18.93 -11.01
N GLU A 50 43.11 19.77 -10.25
CA GLU A 50 43.52 20.22 -8.91
C GLU A 50 43.33 19.15 -7.83
N GLY A 51 42.76 17.99 -8.18
CA GLY A 51 42.52 16.87 -7.27
C GLY A 51 41.35 17.10 -6.29
N ILE A 52 40.57 18.17 -6.48
CA ILE A 52 39.40 18.50 -5.66
C ILE A 52 38.26 17.52 -5.96
N ILE A 53 38.08 17.14 -7.23
CA ILE A 53 37.11 16.12 -7.65
C ILE A 53 37.85 14.80 -7.94
N GLY A 54 37.59 13.78 -7.12
CA GLY A 54 38.12 12.43 -7.31
C GLY A 54 37.36 11.61 -8.38
N GLU A 55 37.81 10.36 -8.59
CA GLU A 55 37.06 9.42 -9.42
C GLU A 55 35.78 8.97 -8.73
N ILE A 56 34.67 9.03 -9.47
CA ILE A 56 33.36 8.57 -9.01
C ILE A 56 33.11 7.21 -9.68
N VAL A 57 32.91 6.18 -8.87
CA VAL A 57 32.54 4.85 -9.38
C VAL A 57 31.08 4.90 -9.83
N GLU A 58 30.84 4.65 -11.11
CA GLU A 58 29.48 4.60 -11.67
C GLU A 58 28.67 3.48 -11.00
N PRO A 59 27.48 3.79 -10.43
CA PRO A 59 26.64 2.78 -9.81
C PRO A 59 26.07 1.84 -10.88
N THR A 60 25.90 0.56 -10.51
CA THR A 60 25.19 -0.39 -11.37
C THR A 60 23.73 0.04 -11.54
N LEU A 61 23.35 0.40 -12.77
CA LEU A 61 21.96 0.77 -13.09
C LEU A 61 21.05 -0.44 -12.93
N ARG A 62 19.91 -0.28 -12.23
CA ARG A 62 18.88 -1.32 -12.13
C ARG A 62 18.20 -1.50 -13.49
N THR A 63 18.16 -2.73 -13.98
CA THR A 63 17.40 -3.11 -15.17
C THR A 63 15.91 -3.20 -14.85
N VAL A 64 15.08 -2.48 -15.61
CA VAL A 64 13.61 -2.57 -15.49
C VAL A 64 13.12 -3.76 -16.33
N PRO A 65 12.33 -4.70 -15.77
CA PRO A 65 11.81 -5.83 -16.52
C PRO A 65 10.89 -5.37 -17.68
N LYS A 66 11.13 -5.89 -18.90
CA LYS A 66 10.32 -5.58 -20.09
C LYS A 66 9.02 -6.38 -20.19
N VAL A 67 8.88 -7.46 -19.43
CA VAL A 67 7.74 -8.39 -19.52
C VAL A 67 6.71 -8.03 -18.46
N ARG A 68 5.46 -7.81 -18.90
CA ARG A 68 4.29 -7.66 -18.02
C ARG A 68 3.31 -8.81 -18.27
N ARG A 69 2.71 -9.33 -17.21
CA ARG A 69 1.61 -10.31 -17.27
C ARG A 69 0.39 -9.71 -16.58
N SER A 70 -0.78 -9.89 -17.18
CA SER A 70 -2.05 -9.48 -16.57
C SER A 70 -2.32 -10.29 -15.30
N LYS A 71 -2.97 -9.67 -14.32
CA LYS A 71 -3.47 -10.37 -13.14
C LYS A 71 -4.76 -11.09 -13.48
N GLU A 72 -4.88 -12.35 -13.10
CA GLU A 72 -6.09 -13.16 -13.30
C GLU A 72 -7.11 -13.00 -12.15
N PHE A 73 -6.64 -12.55 -10.98
CA PHE A 73 -7.45 -12.42 -9.77
C PHE A 73 -7.25 -11.05 -9.12
N ILE A 74 -8.31 -10.59 -8.47
CA ILE A 74 -8.32 -9.36 -7.67
C ILE A 74 -8.75 -9.73 -6.25
N CYS A 75 -7.89 -9.48 -5.27
CA CYS A 75 -8.23 -9.50 -3.85
C CYS A 75 -8.25 -8.07 -3.32
N THR A 76 -9.30 -7.69 -2.59
CA THR A 76 -9.41 -6.33 -2.00
C THR A 76 -9.63 -6.33 -0.49
N ILE A 77 -9.64 -7.50 0.14
CA ILE A 77 -9.99 -7.68 1.56
C ILE A 77 -8.79 -8.05 2.43
N SER A 78 -7.72 -8.59 1.84
CA SER A 78 -6.48 -8.91 2.54
C SER A 78 -5.26 -8.81 1.63
N ASP A 79 -4.09 -8.60 2.23
CA ASP A 79 -2.79 -8.63 1.56
C ASP A 79 -1.75 -9.23 2.51
N ASP A 80 -1.08 -10.30 2.08
CA ASP A 80 -0.08 -11.07 2.83
C ASP A 80 1.34 -10.92 2.26
N ARG A 81 1.53 -10.06 1.25
CA ARG A 81 2.81 -9.92 0.55
C ARG A 81 3.82 -9.01 1.25
N GLY A 82 3.35 -8.20 2.19
CA GLY A 82 4.21 -7.30 2.98
C GLY A 82 4.90 -8.04 4.13
N ASP A 83 5.67 -7.30 4.93
CA ASP A 83 6.29 -7.82 6.15
C ASP A 83 5.25 -8.26 7.20
N GLU A 84 4.05 -7.67 7.13
CA GLU A 84 2.90 -8.03 7.94
C GLU A 84 1.65 -8.16 7.07
N ALA A 85 0.83 -9.18 7.36
CA ALA A 85 -0.46 -9.34 6.71
C ALA A 85 -1.45 -8.25 7.12
N THR A 86 -2.35 -7.89 6.20
CA THR A 86 -3.34 -6.83 6.41
C THR A 86 -4.77 -7.30 6.16
N TYR A 87 -5.71 -6.74 6.90
CA TYR A 87 -7.15 -6.83 6.67
C TYR A 87 -7.69 -5.49 6.18
N ALA A 88 -8.11 -5.43 4.92
CA ALA A 88 -8.55 -4.21 4.26
C ALA A 88 -7.55 -3.03 4.44
N GLY A 89 -6.25 -3.34 4.41
CA GLY A 89 -5.17 -2.37 4.60
C GLY A 89 -4.77 -2.09 6.05
N PHE A 90 -5.47 -2.66 7.05
CA PHE A 90 -5.09 -2.59 8.45
C PHE A 90 -4.12 -3.72 8.81
N PRO A 91 -2.92 -3.43 9.36
CA PRO A 91 -2.02 -4.47 9.83
C PRO A 91 -2.68 -5.34 10.90
N ILE A 92 -2.42 -6.64 10.89
CA ILE A 92 -3.02 -7.58 11.85
C ILE A 92 -2.75 -7.15 13.30
N SER A 93 -1.57 -6.66 13.62
CA SER A 93 -1.15 -6.12 14.91
C SER A 93 -2.06 -5.01 15.41
N SER A 94 -2.65 -4.21 14.51
CA SER A 94 -3.61 -3.16 14.84
C SER A 94 -5.03 -3.66 15.17
N VAL A 95 -5.25 -4.98 15.09
CA VAL A 95 -6.57 -5.62 15.25
C VAL A 95 -6.55 -6.84 16.17
N ALA A 96 -5.48 -7.62 16.19
CA ALA A 96 -5.44 -8.94 16.82
C ALA A 96 -4.94 -8.94 18.27
N THR A 97 -4.27 -7.88 18.72
CA THR A 97 -3.70 -7.87 20.07
C THR A 97 -4.73 -7.40 21.10
N PRO A 98 -4.74 -7.98 22.33
CA PRO A 98 -5.76 -7.65 23.34
C PRO A 98 -5.84 -6.17 23.70
N ASP A 99 -4.72 -5.45 23.62
CA ASP A 99 -4.61 -4.02 23.90
C ASP A 99 -5.32 -3.13 22.88
N THR A 100 -5.63 -3.65 21.68
CA THR A 100 -6.39 -2.90 20.66
C THR A 100 -7.86 -2.73 20.98
N GLY A 101 -8.40 -3.55 21.91
CA GLY A 101 -9.83 -3.57 22.26
C GLY A 101 -10.75 -4.05 21.12
N LYS A 102 -10.19 -4.58 20.04
CA LYS A 102 -10.92 -5.11 18.87
C LYS A 102 -11.19 -6.60 19.03
N GLY A 103 -12.36 -7.02 18.58
CA GLY A 103 -12.85 -8.39 18.65
C GLY A 103 -12.99 -9.04 17.28
N ILE A 104 -13.62 -10.21 17.25
CA ILE A 104 -13.88 -10.91 15.99
C ILE A 104 -14.91 -10.15 15.13
N GLY A 105 -15.80 -9.39 15.77
CA GLY A 105 -16.73 -8.48 15.06
C GLY A 105 -16.00 -7.41 14.24
N ASP A 106 -14.90 -6.86 14.77
CA ASP A 106 -14.06 -5.89 14.06
C ASP A 106 -13.38 -6.54 12.84
N VAL A 107 -12.82 -7.75 13.01
CA VAL A 107 -12.19 -8.50 11.91
C VAL A 107 -13.20 -8.81 10.81
N ILE A 108 -14.40 -9.27 11.16
CA ILE A 108 -15.51 -9.51 10.22
C ILE A 108 -15.86 -8.21 9.48
N SER A 109 -15.95 -7.08 10.19
CA SER A 109 -16.30 -5.80 9.57
C SER A 109 -15.32 -5.36 8.48
N LEU A 110 -14.02 -5.59 8.71
CA LEU A 110 -12.95 -5.31 7.74
C LEU A 110 -13.00 -6.28 6.56
N LEU A 111 -13.07 -7.59 6.82
CA LEU A 111 -12.99 -8.60 5.77
C LEU A 111 -14.24 -8.66 4.89
N TRP A 112 -15.43 -8.46 5.46
CA TRP A 112 -16.68 -8.58 4.72
C TRP A 112 -17.13 -7.25 4.13
N PHE A 113 -16.91 -6.14 4.85
CA PHE A 113 -17.45 -4.83 4.46
C PHE A 113 -16.37 -3.79 4.14
N LYS A 114 -15.09 -4.07 4.40
CA LYS A 114 -13.97 -3.12 4.23
C LYS A 114 -14.20 -1.82 4.98
N LYS A 115 -14.79 -1.92 6.17
CA LYS A 115 -15.11 -0.78 7.04
C LYS A 115 -14.78 -1.10 8.49
N GLN A 116 -14.29 -0.09 9.21
CA GLN A 116 -14.27 -0.11 10.66
C GLN A 116 -15.64 0.35 11.14
N TYR A 117 -16.34 -0.52 11.85
CA TYR A 117 -17.63 -0.22 12.43
C TYR A 117 -17.50 0.38 13.83
N PRO A 118 -18.50 1.14 14.29
CA PRO A 118 -18.56 1.57 15.68
C PRO A 118 -18.70 0.35 16.60
N LYS A 119 -18.22 0.48 17.84
CA LYS A 119 -18.12 -0.63 18.80
C LYS A 119 -19.44 -1.40 18.97
N TRP A 120 -20.55 -0.69 19.14
CA TRP A 120 -21.88 -1.30 19.28
C TRP A 120 -22.24 -2.23 18.12
N ALA A 121 -21.83 -1.91 16.89
CA ALA A 121 -22.15 -2.71 15.70
C ALA A 121 -21.28 -3.97 15.64
N THR A 122 -20.01 -3.87 16.02
CA THR A 122 -19.13 -5.04 16.14
C THR A 122 -19.57 -5.97 17.27
N GLU A 123 -20.02 -5.42 18.40
CA GLU A 123 -20.61 -6.19 19.51
C GLU A 123 -21.94 -6.84 19.12
N PHE A 124 -22.75 -6.16 18.30
CA PHE A 124 -23.96 -6.74 17.73
C PHE A 124 -23.64 -7.95 16.84
N ILE A 125 -22.65 -7.85 15.95
CA ILE A 125 -22.19 -9.00 15.14
C ILE A 125 -21.78 -10.18 16.04
N GLU A 126 -21.01 -9.92 17.09
CA GLU A 126 -20.62 -10.99 18.04
C GLU A 126 -21.82 -11.57 18.79
N THR A 127 -22.80 -10.74 19.14
CA THR A 127 -24.04 -11.19 19.79
C THR A 127 -24.83 -12.11 18.86
N VAL A 128 -24.94 -11.77 17.58
CA VAL A 128 -25.56 -12.63 16.57
C VAL A 128 -24.83 -13.98 16.49
N ILE A 129 -23.51 -13.99 16.38
CA ILE A 129 -22.70 -15.23 16.32
C ILE A 129 -22.93 -16.10 17.55
N LYS A 130 -22.91 -15.51 18.75
CA LYS A 130 -23.15 -16.22 20.02
C LYS A 130 -24.56 -16.82 20.07
N THR A 131 -25.55 -16.11 19.53
CA THR A 131 -26.96 -16.51 19.58
C THR A 131 -27.27 -17.67 18.64
N VAL A 132 -26.63 -17.72 17.48
CA VAL A 132 -26.85 -18.75 16.45
C VAL A 132 -25.84 -19.91 16.51
N ALA A 133 -25.01 -19.96 17.56
CA ALA A 133 -23.91 -20.91 17.66
C ALA A 133 -24.36 -22.38 17.62
N ASP A 134 -25.49 -22.70 18.26
CA ASP A 134 -26.15 -24.01 18.16
C ASP A 134 -27.63 -23.92 18.57
N HIS A 135 -28.47 -24.75 17.97
CA HIS A 135 -29.90 -24.90 18.31
C HIS A 135 -30.30 -26.37 18.54
N GLY A 136 -29.32 -27.19 18.92
CA GLY A 136 -29.52 -28.59 19.26
C GLY A 136 -29.48 -29.54 18.06
N PRO A 137 -29.38 -30.85 18.33
CA PRO A 137 -28.97 -31.86 17.35
C PRO A 137 -30.09 -32.35 16.42
N ALA A 138 -31.27 -31.72 16.47
CA ALA A 138 -32.46 -32.10 15.70
C ALA A 138 -32.62 -31.27 14.42
N VAL A 139 -31.95 -30.13 14.31
CA VAL A 139 -32.00 -29.30 13.11
C VAL A 139 -31.22 -29.94 11.96
N SER A 140 -31.61 -29.65 10.72
CA SER A 140 -31.08 -30.32 9.51
C SER A 140 -29.55 -30.38 9.46
N GLY A 141 -28.87 -29.26 9.71
CA GLY A 141 -27.41 -29.21 9.66
C GLY A 141 -26.73 -30.04 10.75
N ALA A 142 -27.19 -29.90 12.00
CA ALA A 142 -26.63 -30.66 13.13
C ALA A 142 -26.89 -32.15 12.98
N HIS A 143 -28.07 -32.55 12.46
CA HIS A 143 -28.39 -33.94 12.20
C HIS A 143 -27.44 -34.55 11.15
N ASN A 144 -27.23 -33.87 10.02
CA ASN A 144 -26.34 -34.34 8.97
C ASN A 144 -24.89 -34.46 9.45
N ALA A 145 -24.36 -33.42 10.11
CA ALA A 145 -23.00 -33.46 10.64
C ALA A 145 -22.80 -34.62 11.63
N LYS A 146 -23.79 -34.87 12.50
CA LYS A 146 -23.78 -35.98 13.46
C LYS A 146 -23.82 -37.35 12.77
N VAL A 147 -24.67 -37.55 11.76
CA VAL A 147 -24.75 -38.81 11.01
C VAL A 147 -23.42 -39.07 10.29
N THR A 148 -22.86 -38.06 9.62
CA THR A 148 -21.57 -38.16 8.91
C THR A 148 -20.42 -38.47 9.85
N ALA A 149 -20.35 -37.81 11.02
CA ALA A 149 -19.35 -38.11 12.05
C ALA A 149 -19.48 -39.55 12.56
N ARG A 150 -20.72 -40.04 12.78
CA ARG A 150 -20.97 -41.44 13.16
C ARG A 150 -20.63 -42.44 12.06
N ALA A 151 -20.54 -41.99 10.80
CA ALA A 151 -20.03 -42.77 9.68
C ALA A 151 -18.49 -42.82 9.62
N GLY A 152 -17.79 -42.27 10.63
CA GLY A 152 -16.32 -42.30 10.72
C GLY A 152 -15.61 -41.30 9.81
N LYS A 153 -16.32 -40.25 9.38
CA LYS A 153 -15.76 -39.20 8.53
C LYS A 153 -15.01 -38.15 9.32
N SER A 154 -14.12 -37.41 8.65
CA SER A 154 -13.34 -36.34 9.24
C SER A 154 -14.21 -35.18 9.73
N VAL A 155 -13.62 -34.29 10.53
CA VAL A 155 -14.29 -33.07 11.01
C VAL A 155 -14.74 -32.19 9.84
N VAL A 156 -13.90 -32.03 8.82
CA VAL A 156 -14.23 -31.22 7.63
C VAL A 156 -15.40 -31.82 6.87
N GLU A 157 -15.37 -33.13 6.59
CA GLU A 157 -16.48 -33.80 5.90
C GLU A 157 -17.78 -33.70 6.71
N SER A 158 -17.71 -33.95 8.02
CA SER A 158 -18.88 -33.87 8.92
C SER A 158 -19.46 -32.46 8.94
N LEU A 159 -18.62 -31.44 9.10
CA LEU A 159 -19.02 -30.03 9.09
C LEU A 159 -19.69 -29.66 7.76
N VAL A 160 -19.04 -29.94 6.63
CA VAL A 160 -19.54 -29.57 5.29
C VAL A 160 -20.90 -30.23 5.01
N THR A 161 -21.11 -31.48 5.39
CA THR A 161 -22.43 -32.12 5.20
C THR A 161 -23.55 -31.44 5.97
N GLY A 162 -23.25 -30.84 7.13
CA GLY A 162 -24.20 -30.00 7.86
C GLY A 162 -24.40 -28.64 7.18
N LEU A 163 -23.31 -27.97 6.80
CA LEU A 163 -23.36 -26.65 6.14
C LEU A 163 -24.10 -26.67 4.81
N LEU A 164 -24.00 -27.76 4.03
CA LEU A 164 -24.73 -27.92 2.76
C LEU A 164 -26.26 -28.00 2.92
N THR A 165 -26.76 -28.13 4.16
CA THR A 165 -28.20 -28.03 4.42
C THR A 165 -28.67 -26.59 4.61
N ILE A 166 -27.75 -25.65 4.84
CA ILE A 166 -28.08 -24.23 5.04
C ILE A 166 -28.54 -23.65 3.70
N GLY A 167 -29.73 -23.07 3.69
CA GLY A 167 -30.40 -22.59 2.49
C GLY A 167 -31.84 -22.16 2.76
N PRO A 168 -32.72 -22.16 1.75
CA PRO A 168 -34.04 -21.52 1.84
C PRO A 168 -34.96 -22.04 2.96
N ARG A 169 -34.78 -23.29 3.41
CA ARG A 169 -35.63 -23.94 4.43
C ARG A 169 -34.94 -24.14 5.78
N PHE A 170 -33.65 -23.87 5.87
CA PHE A 170 -32.86 -24.02 7.09
C PHE A 170 -31.79 -22.93 7.11
N GLY A 171 -31.93 -21.94 8.01
CA GLY A 171 -31.02 -20.80 8.13
C GLY A 171 -31.28 -19.63 7.16
N GLY A 172 -32.25 -19.74 6.25
CA GLY A 172 -32.61 -18.68 5.31
C GLY A 172 -33.79 -17.78 5.71
N ALA A 173 -34.37 -17.99 6.90
CA ALA A 173 -35.48 -17.21 7.45
C ALA A 173 -34.98 -16.02 8.27
#